data_AF-A0A7J2ZCI0-F1
#
_entry.id   AF-A0A7J2ZCI0-F1
#
_cell.length_a   1.000
_cell.length_b   1.000
_cell.length_c   1.000
_cell.angle_alpha   90.00
_cell.angle_beta   90.00
_cell.angle_gamma   90.00
#
_symmetry.space_group_name_H-M   'P 1'
#
loop_
_entity.id
_entity.type
_entity.pdbx_description
1 polymer ?
#
loop_
_entity_poly.entity_id
_entity_poly.type
_entity_poly.pdbx_seq_one_letter_code
_entity_poly.pdbx_strand_id
1 'polypeptide(L)'
;MGGVEDLKKVVLNQNLCTACGACAGLCPYIDIVEGKVVIFESCGLKEGKCYAFCPRTPLDVAALDHRIFGAYRMGPVLGFNKIILQGRAKNPEIRAVSQYGGVVSALIIYALEVGEIESAVLVKSLDGVNPKPAIVRKRDEVLECARSKYLACPTVSMALEAVKHEMGNVGFVGTPCQVLALRKMQISELNPEANKIKLIVGLFCTWALQASAEKCIRDKVGEEKVLKLDVPPPPANMLVIQTERRRLEVPLDELRRFIMPFCNVCFDMTNDFADISVGTVEGEDDCNIIIARTSIGKNSSNGNSEGRFRGKNS
;
A
#
# COMPACT_ATOMS: atom_id res chain seq x y z
N MET A 1 -15.73 12.77 -18.61
CA MET A 1 -14.48 12.36 -17.92
C MET A 1 -13.30 13.03 -18.62
N GLY A 2 -12.08 12.95 -18.08
CA GLY A 2 -10.89 13.57 -18.68
C GLY A 2 -9.94 12.55 -19.32
N GLY A 3 -9.03 13.04 -20.15
CA GLY A 3 -8.01 12.27 -20.86
C GLY A 3 -6.60 12.46 -20.29
N VAL A 4 -5.58 12.08 -21.07
CA VAL A 4 -4.17 12.24 -20.67
C VAL A 4 -3.77 13.72 -20.50
N GLU A 5 -4.34 14.62 -21.30
CA GLU A 5 -4.12 16.07 -21.17
C GLU A 5 -4.69 16.62 -19.86
N ASP A 6 -5.88 16.15 -19.45
CA ASP A 6 -6.46 16.52 -18.15
C ASP A 6 -5.64 15.95 -17.00
N LEU A 7 -5.11 14.73 -17.12
CA LEU A 7 -4.24 14.13 -16.12
C LEU A 7 -2.97 14.97 -15.94
N LYS A 8 -2.37 15.38 -17.06
CA LYS A 8 -1.20 16.27 -17.07
C LYS A 8 -1.52 17.60 -16.39
N LYS A 9 -2.62 18.24 -16.78
CA LYS A 9 -3.02 19.56 -16.27
C LYS A 9 -3.38 19.56 -14.78
N VAL A 10 -4.23 18.62 -14.36
CA VAL A 10 -4.85 18.60 -13.02
C VAL A 10 -3.96 17.91 -11.99
N VAL A 11 -3.15 16.93 -12.39
CA VAL A 11 -2.36 16.12 -11.44
C VAL A 11 -0.86 16.36 -11.59
N LEU A 12 -0.31 16.18 -12.79
CA LEU A 12 1.15 16.18 -12.98
C LEU A 12 1.73 17.60 -12.84
N ASN A 13 1.18 18.57 -13.56
CA ASN A 13 1.64 19.97 -13.53
C ASN A 13 1.40 20.64 -12.17
N GLN A 14 0.46 20.11 -11.38
CA GLN A 14 0.18 20.57 -10.01
C GLN A 14 1.03 19.84 -8.96
N ASN A 15 1.96 18.95 -9.37
CA ASN A 15 2.79 18.13 -8.48
C ASN A 15 2.00 17.25 -7.49
N LEU A 16 0.78 16.84 -7.86
CA LEU A 16 -0.10 16.05 -7.00
C LEU A 16 0.11 14.53 -7.14
N CYS A 17 0.89 14.09 -8.12
CA CYS A 17 1.14 12.68 -8.37
C CYS A 17 1.86 12.00 -7.21
N THR A 18 1.39 10.82 -6.79
CA THR A 18 2.02 9.98 -5.76
C THR A 18 2.73 8.74 -6.32
N ALA A 19 2.96 8.70 -7.64
CA ALA A 19 3.67 7.60 -8.32
C ALA A 19 3.10 6.19 -8.02
N CYS A 20 1.78 6.07 -7.83
CA CYS A 20 1.15 4.80 -7.46
C CYS A 20 1.21 3.72 -8.56
N GLY A 21 1.49 4.07 -9.81
CA GLY A 21 1.61 3.14 -10.94
C GLY A 21 0.33 2.90 -11.74
N ALA A 22 -0.82 3.43 -11.32
CA ALA A 22 -2.10 3.15 -12.00
C ALA A 22 -2.09 3.55 -13.49
N CYS A 23 -1.68 4.78 -13.82
CA CYS A 23 -1.65 5.25 -15.20
C CYS A 23 -0.63 4.49 -16.07
N ALA A 24 0.55 4.19 -15.52
CA ALA A 24 1.60 3.44 -16.22
C ALA A 24 1.20 1.98 -16.50
N GLY A 25 0.47 1.32 -15.59
CA GLY A 25 -0.04 -0.03 -15.84
C GLY A 25 -1.21 -0.12 -16.84
N LEU A 26 -1.81 1.03 -17.20
CA LEU A 26 -3.00 1.11 -18.05
C LEU A 26 -2.74 1.69 -19.45
N CYS A 27 -1.64 2.41 -19.63
CA CYS A 27 -1.39 3.19 -20.83
C CYS A 27 0.01 2.93 -21.37
N PRO A 28 0.17 2.49 -22.64
CA PRO A 28 1.47 2.18 -23.21
C PRO A 28 2.36 3.42 -23.43
N TYR A 29 1.77 4.62 -23.37
CA TYR A 29 2.47 5.89 -23.56
C TYR A 29 2.92 6.55 -22.24
N ILE A 30 2.71 5.88 -21.11
CA ILE A 30 3.00 6.39 -19.78
C ILE A 30 3.93 5.42 -19.05
N ASP A 31 5.01 5.93 -18.49
CA ASP A 31 5.93 5.16 -17.65
C ASP A 31 6.32 5.95 -16.40
N ILE A 32 7.03 5.30 -15.48
CA ILE A 32 7.56 5.91 -14.26
C ILE A 32 9.09 5.81 -14.28
N VAL A 33 9.73 6.97 -14.46
CA VAL A 33 11.19 7.11 -14.47
C VAL A 33 11.59 7.86 -13.22
N GLU A 34 12.49 7.27 -12.42
CA GLU A 34 12.97 7.86 -11.15
C GLU A 34 11.84 8.33 -10.22
N GLY A 35 10.77 7.53 -10.12
CA GLY A 35 9.61 7.84 -9.29
C GLY A 35 8.71 8.97 -9.82
N LYS A 36 8.92 9.42 -11.06
CA LYS A 36 8.07 10.43 -11.73
C LYS A 36 7.35 9.84 -12.92
N VAL A 37 6.07 10.18 -13.07
CA VAL A 37 5.29 9.80 -14.24
C VAL A 37 5.76 10.61 -15.44
N VAL A 38 6.12 9.91 -16.51
CA VAL A 38 6.52 10.46 -17.81
C VAL A 38 5.48 10.04 -18.85
N ILE A 39 5.06 10.98 -19.69
CA ILE A 39 4.16 10.73 -20.83
C ILE A 39 5.01 10.91 -22.08
N PHE A 40 5.24 9.82 -22.82
CA PHE A 40 6.02 9.85 -24.07
C PHE A 40 5.24 10.49 -25.21
N GLU A 41 3.95 10.15 -25.29
CA GLU A 41 3.06 10.57 -26.36
C GLU A 41 1.64 10.75 -25.82
N SER A 42 0.90 11.68 -26.41
CA SER A 42 -0.52 11.85 -26.12
C SER A 42 -1.33 10.92 -27.00
N CYS A 43 -2.10 10.02 -26.40
CA CYS A 43 -2.95 9.08 -27.16
C CYS A 43 -4.16 9.73 -27.86
N GLY A 44 -4.36 11.05 -27.68
CA GLY A 44 -5.47 11.81 -28.29
C GLY A 44 -6.86 11.50 -27.73
N LEU A 45 -6.98 10.56 -26.79
CA LEU A 45 -8.26 10.20 -26.17
C LEU A 45 -8.75 11.33 -25.26
N LYS A 46 -9.99 11.80 -25.50
CA LYS A 46 -10.69 12.77 -24.63
C LYS A 46 -11.03 12.18 -23.26
N GLU A 47 -11.22 10.87 -23.19
CA GLU A 47 -11.49 10.15 -21.94
C GLU A 47 -10.52 8.97 -21.83
N GLY A 48 -9.77 8.91 -20.73
CA GLY A 48 -8.72 7.91 -20.56
C GLY A 48 -8.78 7.23 -19.20
N LYS A 49 -8.52 5.92 -19.18
CA LYS A 49 -8.38 5.13 -17.94
C LYS A 49 -7.32 5.72 -17.00
N CYS A 50 -6.26 6.32 -17.56
CA CYS A 50 -5.18 6.98 -16.81
C CYS A 50 -5.70 8.14 -15.93
N TYR A 51 -6.66 8.92 -16.43
CA TYR A 51 -7.33 9.97 -15.65
C TYR A 51 -8.41 9.37 -14.75
N ALA A 52 -9.28 8.54 -15.32
CA ALA A 52 -10.42 7.95 -14.60
C ALA A 52 -10.01 7.25 -13.30
N PHE A 53 -8.87 6.54 -13.30
CA PHE A 53 -8.40 5.74 -12.17
C PHE A 53 -7.23 6.36 -11.41
N CYS A 54 -6.80 7.58 -11.77
CA CYS A 54 -5.82 8.28 -10.95
C CYS A 54 -6.44 8.61 -9.57
N PRO A 55 -5.77 8.30 -8.46
CA PRO A 55 -6.30 8.55 -7.11
C PRO A 55 -6.26 10.04 -6.72
N ARG A 56 -5.84 10.92 -7.64
CA ARG A 56 -5.67 12.37 -7.42
C ARG A 56 -6.59 13.23 -8.29
N THR A 57 -7.44 12.61 -9.11
CA THR A 57 -8.52 13.32 -9.81
C THR A 57 -9.73 13.44 -8.89
N PRO A 58 -10.71 14.32 -9.20
CA PRO A 58 -11.91 14.47 -8.41
C PRO A 58 -12.57 13.13 -8.06
N LEU A 59 -13.06 13.04 -6.82
CA LEU A 59 -13.64 11.85 -6.23
C LEU A 59 -14.88 12.23 -5.44
N ASP A 60 -16.00 11.56 -5.71
CA ASP A 60 -17.14 11.54 -4.81
C ASP A 60 -16.93 10.46 -3.75
N VAL A 61 -16.48 10.89 -2.58
CA VAL A 61 -16.14 10.04 -1.45
C VAL A 61 -17.39 9.32 -0.91
N ALA A 62 -18.52 10.01 -0.84
CA ALA A 62 -19.77 9.44 -0.31
C ALA A 62 -20.32 8.36 -1.26
N ALA A 63 -20.28 8.60 -2.56
CA ALA A 63 -20.64 7.59 -3.55
C ALA A 63 -19.70 6.38 -3.51
N LEU A 64 -18.40 6.59 -3.27
CA LEU A 64 -17.43 5.50 -3.14
C LEU A 64 -17.69 4.66 -1.89
N ASP A 65 -17.93 5.30 -0.73
CA ASP A 65 -18.30 4.61 0.52
C ASP A 65 -19.54 3.73 0.30
N HIS A 66 -20.60 4.30 -0.28
CA HIS A 66 -21.83 3.57 -0.53
C HIS A 66 -21.63 2.38 -1.49
N ARG A 67 -20.82 2.54 -2.55
CA ARG A 67 -20.55 1.44 -3.51
C ARG A 67 -19.71 0.32 -2.91
N ILE A 68 -18.75 0.63 -2.03
CA ILE A 68 -17.85 -0.38 -1.44
C ILE A 68 -18.49 -1.04 -0.21
N PHE A 69 -19.11 -0.26 0.66
CA PHE A 69 -19.55 -0.71 1.99
C PHE A 69 -21.07 -0.86 2.11
N GLY A 70 -21.86 -0.33 1.16
CA GLY A 70 -23.32 -0.28 1.24
C GLY A 70 -23.82 0.71 2.29
N ALA A 71 -22.96 1.59 2.80
CA ALA A 71 -23.25 2.56 3.85
C ALA A 71 -22.30 3.76 3.75
N TYR A 72 -22.69 4.88 4.36
CA TYR A 72 -21.84 6.05 4.48
C TYR A 72 -20.85 5.92 5.65
N ARG A 73 -19.72 6.63 5.59
CA ARG A 73 -18.76 6.74 6.69
C ARG A 73 -19.40 7.20 7.99
N MET A 74 -18.93 6.66 9.11
CA MET A 74 -19.44 7.00 10.45
C MET A 74 -18.95 8.36 10.97
N GLY A 75 -17.87 8.88 10.41
CA GLY A 75 -17.28 10.16 10.77
C GLY A 75 -16.10 10.51 9.86
N PRO A 76 -15.52 11.71 10.02
CA PRO A 76 -14.48 12.20 9.14
C PRO A 76 -13.10 11.56 9.38
N VAL A 77 -12.89 10.89 10.53
CA VAL A 77 -11.56 10.46 10.98
C VAL A 77 -11.20 9.03 10.57
N LEU A 78 -12.10 8.06 10.77
CA LEU A 78 -11.82 6.62 10.59
C LEU A 78 -12.62 5.97 9.45
N GLY A 79 -13.39 6.75 8.70
CA GLY A 79 -14.23 6.24 7.61
C GLY A 79 -15.26 5.21 8.08
N PHE A 80 -15.62 4.29 7.19
CA PHE A 80 -16.44 3.12 7.52
C PHE A 80 -15.58 2.02 8.14
N ASN A 81 -16.04 1.43 9.25
CA ASN A 81 -15.42 0.26 9.86
C ASN A 81 -16.47 -0.61 10.56
N LYS A 82 -16.21 -1.92 10.64
CA LYS A 82 -17.05 -2.89 11.36
C LYS A 82 -16.54 -3.17 12.76
N ILE A 83 -15.21 -3.26 12.90
CA ILE A 83 -14.56 -3.51 14.18
C ILE A 83 -13.12 -2.99 14.14
N ILE A 84 -12.64 -2.53 15.30
CA ILE A 84 -11.26 -2.12 15.53
C ILE A 84 -10.69 -3.07 16.58
N LEU A 85 -9.52 -3.64 16.29
CA LEU A 85 -8.82 -4.61 17.11
C LEU A 85 -7.37 -4.16 17.28
N GLN A 86 -6.73 -4.68 18.32
CA GLN A 86 -5.29 -4.62 18.50
C GLN A 86 -4.77 -6.06 18.51
N GLY A 87 -3.67 -6.32 17.80
CA GLY A 87 -3.14 -7.67 17.71
C GLY A 87 -1.79 -7.78 17.05
N ARG A 88 -1.25 -8.99 17.08
CA ARG A 88 0.05 -9.35 16.49
C ARG A 88 0.01 -10.77 15.95
N ALA A 89 0.92 -11.08 15.04
CA ALA A 89 1.11 -12.42 14.51
C ALA A 89 1.45 -13.39 15.65
N LYS A 90 0.76 -14.53 15.73
CA LYS A 90 1.03 -15.57 16.73
C LYS A 90 2.38 -16.26 16.50
N ASN A 91 2.78 -16.42 15.24
CA ASN A 91 4.05 -17.05 14.88
C ASN A 91 5.25 -16.13 15.19
N PRO A 92 6.22 -16.55 16.03
CA PRO A 92 7.38 -15.74 16.39
C PRO A 92 8.34 -15.43 15.23
N GLU A 93 8.45 -16.33 14.25
CA GLU A 93 9.31 -16.13 13.06
C GLU A 93 8.80 -14.97 12.21
N ILE A 94 7.48 -14.85 12.05
CA ILE A 94 6.86 -13.72 11.35
C ILE A 94 7.17 -12.42 12.11
N ARG A 95 7.02 -12.42 13.45
CA ARG A 95 7.30 -11.22 14.27
C ARG A 95 8.76 -10.79 14.17
N ALA A 96 9.70 -11.73 14.16
CA ALA A 96 11.14 -11.43 14.12
C ALA A 96 11.57 -10.63 12.88
N VAL A 97 10.89 -10.82 11.75
CA VAL A 97 11.22 -10.12 10.49
C VAL A 97 10.31 -8.92 10.20
N SER A 98 9.23 -8.74 10.98
CA SER A 98 8.21 -7.72 10.73
C SER A 98 8.61 -6.30 11.15
N GLN A 99 7.86 -5.29 10.67
CA GLN A 99 8.06 -3.90 11.11
C GLN A 99 7.70 -3.72 12.59
N TYR A 100 6.55 -4.27 12.96
CA TYR A 100 5.89 -4.22 14.27
C TYR A 100 5.23 -5.59 14.53
N GLY A 101 3.96 -5.64 14.95
CA GLY A 101 3.22 -6.88 15.25
C GLY A 101 3.08 -7.92 14.14
N GLY A 102 3.45 -7.63 12.88
CA GLY A 102 3.53 -8.64 11.81
C GLY A 102 2.17 -9.11 11.26
N VAL A 103 1.11 -8.36 11.53
CA VAL A 103 -0.26 -8.72 11.15
C VAL A 103 -0.42 -8.84 9.63
N VAL A 104 0.14 -7.92 8.85
CA VAL A 104 0.00 -7.91 7.38
C VAL A 104 0.58 -9.18 6.77
N SER A 105 1.82 -9.54 7.13
CA SER A 105 2.45 -10.77 6.64
C SER A 105 1.66 -12.00 7.06
N ALA A 106 1.19 -12.06 8.31
CA ALA A 106 0.38 -13.17 8.78
C ALA A 106 -0.95 -13.32 8.01
N LEU A 107 -1.65 -12.22 7.73
CA LEU A 107 -2.90 -12.22 6.97
C LEU A 107 -2.69 -12.73 5.54
N ILE A 108 -1.67 -12.23 4.84
CA ILE A 108 -1.40 -12.62 3.45
C ILE A 108 -0.94 -14.08 3.38
N ILE A 109 -0.05 -14.51 4.28
CA ILE A 109 0.39 -15.91 4.35
C ILE A 109 -0.80 -16.82 4.58
N TYR A 110 -1.65 -16.49 5.56
CA TYR A 110 -2.85 -17.28 5.85
C TYR A 110 -3.77 -17.36 4.62
N ALA A 111 -4.08 -16.24 3.99
CA ALA A 111 -4.96 -16.19 2.83
C ALA A 111 -4.44 -17.00 1.63
N LEU A 112 -3.12 -17.06 1.43
CA LEU A 112 -2.46 -17.94 0.46
C LEU A 112 -2.58 -19.42 0.86
N GLU A 113 -2.29 -19.74 2.12
CA GLU A 113 -2.29 -21.12 2.64
C GLU A 113 -3.69 -21.75 2.63
N VAL A 114 -4.75 -20.97 2.88
CA VAL A 114 -6.15 -21.45 2.82
C VAL A 114 -6.77 -21.36 1.43
N GLY A 115 -6.06 -20.79 0.44
CA GLY A 115 -6.55 -20.63 -0.93
C GLY A 115 -7.66 -19.58 -1.10
N GLU A 116 -7.76 -18.59 -0.20
CA GLU A 116 -8.61 -17.41 -0.41
C GLU A 116 -8.07 -16.53 -1.56
N ILE A 117 -6.74 -16.49 -1.67
CA ILE A 117 -6.00 -15.87 -2.76
C ILE A 117 -4.92 -16.84 -3.26
N GLU A 118 -4.61 -16.78 -4.55
CA GLU A 118 -3.61 -17.62 -5.22
C GLU A 118 -2.28 -16.88 -5.38
N SER A 119 -2.34 -15.55 -5.35
CA SER A 119 -1.17 -14.67 -5.37
C SER A 119 -1.44 -13.39 -4.60
N ALA A 120 -0.38 -12.70 -4.18
CA ALA A 120 -0.46 -11.37 -3.57
C ALA A 120 0.52 -10.41 -4.22
N VAL A 121 0.13 -9.14 -4.34
CA VAL A 121 0.98 -8.07 -4.83
C VAL A 121 1.50 -7.28 -3.63
N LEU A 122 2.81 -7.38 -3.40
CA LEU A 122 3.54 -6.79 -2.28
C LEU A 122 4.71 -5.93 -2.76
N VAL A 123 5.50 -5.40 -1.82
CA VAL A 123 6.69 -4.59 -2.11
C VAL A 123 7.94 -5.20 -1.46
N LYS A 124 8.85 -5.70 -2.30
CA LYS A 124 10.20 -6.12 -1.90
C LYS A 124 11.11 -4.90 -1.75
N SER A 125 12.20 -5.07 -1.02
CA SER A 125 13.31 -4.12 -1.05
C SER A 125 14.44 -4.69 -1.91
N LEU A 126 15.02 -3.87 -2.77
CA LEU A 126 16.20 -4.26 -3.57
C LEU A 126 17.47 -4.25 -2.73
N ASP A 127 17.59 -3.30 -1.81
CA ASP A 127 18.86 -2.95 -1.16
C ASP A 127 18.68 -2.31 0.24
N GLY A 128 17.53 -2.57 0.86
CA GLY A 128 17.10 -2.01 2.14
C GLY A 128 16.41 -0.64 2.06
N VAL A 129 16.49 0.05 0.92
CA VAL A 129 15.91 1.40 0.73
C VAL A 129 14.93 1.43 -0.44
N ASN A 130 15.37 0.90 -1.59
CA ASN A 130 14.62 0.98 -2.84
C ASN A 130 13.50 -0.06 -2.90
N PRO A 131 12.23 0.37 -3.03
CA PRO A 131 11.10 -0.53 -3.14
C PRO A 131 10.94 -1.06 -4.58
N LYS A 132 10.54 -2.33 -4.70
CA LYS A 132 10.15 -2.93 -5.97
C LYS A 132 8.85 -3.74 -5.79
N PRO A 133 7.79 -3.48 -6.58
CA PRO A 133 6.60 -4.31 -6.55
C PRO A 133 6.93 -5.76 -6.95
N ALA A 134 6.24 -6.72 -6.33
CA ALA A 134 6.39 -8.13 -6.66
C ALA A 134 5.06 -8.88 -6.52
N ILE A 135 4.83 -9.85 -7.40
CA ILE A 135 3.79 -10.87 -7.23
C ILE A 135 4.41 -12.02 -6.46
N VAL A 136 3.77 -12.41 -5.36
CA VAL A 136 4.22 -13.50 -4.49
C VAL A 136 3.14 -14.57 -4.36
N ARG A 137 3.55 -15.81 -4.13
CA ARG A 137 2.65 -16.98 -4.01
C ARG A 137 2.99 -17.86 -2.81
N LYS A 138 4.14 -17.64 -2.17
CA LYS A 138 4.65 -18.49 -1.09
C LYS A 138 4.96 -17.69 0.15
N ARG A 139 4.90 -18.38 1.29
CA ARG A 139 5.23 -17.85 2.61
C ARG A 139 6.56 -17.09 2.62
N ASP A 140 7.64 -17.70 2.12
CA ASP A 140 8.97 -17.12 2.15
C ASP A 140 9.04 -15.81 1.33
N GLU A 141 8.39 -15.78 0.17
CA GLU A 141 8.29 -14.60 -0.67
C GLU A 141 7.53 -13.45 0.02
N VAL A 142 6.52 -13.77 0.85
CA VAL A 142 5.82 -12.77 1.68
C VAL A 142 6.74 -12.22 2.77
N LEU A 143 7.55 -13.08 3.40
CA LEU A 143 8.49 -12.67 4.44
C LEU A 143 9.64 -11.81 3.89
N GLU A 144 10.10 -12.08 2.66
CA GLU A 144 11.03 -11.20 1.93
C GLU A 144 10.46 -9.78 1.69
N CYS A 145 9.13 -9.66 1.63
CA CYS A 145 8.45 -8.38 1.48
C CYS A 145 8.19 -7.66 2.81
N ALA A 146 8.51 -8.26 3.96
CA ALA A 146 8.27 -7.66 5.27
C ALA A 146 9.01 -6.32 5.45
N ARG A 147 8.59 -5.55 6.45
CA ARG A 147 9.08 -4.20 6.81
C ARG A 147 8.64 -3.09 5.86
N SER A 148 8.62 -1.88 6.40
CA SER A 148 8.22 -0.66 5.71
C SER A 148 9.27 -0.21 4.70
N LYS A 149 8.82 0.25 3.53
CA LYS A 149 9.65 0.96 2.55
C LYS A 149 9.01 2.33 2.37
N TYR A 150 9.79 3.38 2.59
CA TYR A 150 9.26 4.74 2.68
C TYR A 150 9.28 5.50 1.35
N LEU A 151 10.03 5.02 0.35
CA LEU A 151 10.00 5.61 -0.98
C LEU A 151 8.72 5.23 -1.73
N ALA A 152 8.20 6.14 -2.55
CA ALA A 152 7.05 5.90 -3.39
C ALA A 152 7.31 4.74 -4.37
N CYS A 153 6.30 3.89 -4.54
CA CYS A 153 6.43 2.64 -5.29
C CYS A 153 5.21 2.45 -6.21
N PRO A 154 5.40 2.08 -7.49
CA PRO A 154 4.31 1.93 -8.45
C PRO A 154 3.55 0.60 -8.29
N THR A 155 3.15 0.23 -7.07
CA THR A 155 2.55 -1.09 -6.77
C THR A 155 1.28 -1.39 -7.56
N VAL A 156 0.51 -0.37 -7.98
CA VAL A 156 -0.72 -0.57 -8.76
C VAL A 156 -0.44 -1.07 -10.17
N SER A 157 0.71 -0.73 -10.79
CA SER A 157 1.05 -1.29 -12.11
C SER A 157 1.23 -2.80 -12.02
N MET A 158 1.90 -3.28 -10.98
CA MET A 158 2.07 -4.71 -10.73
C MET A 158 0.74 -5.41 -10.41
N ALA A 159 -0.19 -4.73 -9.76
CA ALA A 159 -1.54 -5.27 -9.56
C ALA A 159 -2.29 -5.45 -10.88
N LEU A 160 -2.14 -4.52 -11.81
CA LEU A 160 -2.72 -4.61 -13.15
C LEU A 160 -2.10 -5.74 -13.97
N GLU A 161 -0.80 -5.98 -13.83
CA GLU A 161 -0.15 -7.16 -14.43
C GLU A 161 -0.64 -8.46 -13.78
N ALA A 162 -0.77 -8.49 -12.45
CA ALA A 162 -1.26 -9.66 -11.73
C ALA A 162 -2.68 -10.05 -12.17
N VAL A 163 -3.61 -9.11 -12.28
CA VAL A 163 -4.98 -9.47 -12.71
C VAL A 163 -5.07 -9.91 -14.17
N LYS A 164 -4.10 -9.55 -15.02
CA LYS A 164 -4.02 -10.03 -16.42
C LYS A 164 -3.47 -11.45 -16.50
N HIS A 165 -2.42 -11.75 -15.74
CA HIS A 165 -1.61 -12.95 -15.93
C HIS A 165 -1.83 -14.05 -14.87
N GLU A 166 -2.26 -13.69 -13.67
CA GLU A 166 -2.52 -14.68 -12.63
C GLU A 166 -3.86 -15.37 -12.83
N MET A 167 -3.85 -16.67 -12.52
CA MET A 167 -5.06 -17.46 -12.36
C MET A 167 -5.58 -17.27 -10.93
N GLY A 168 -6.86 -16.94 -10.79
CA GLY A 168 -7.53 -16.86 -9.50
C GLY A 168 -7.62 -15.46 -8.89
N ASN A 169 -7.90 -15.44 -7.60
CA ASN A 169 -8.03 -14.27 -6.74
C ASN A 169 -6.65 -13.72 -6.35
N VAL A 170 -6.53 -12.40 -6.39
CA VAL A 170 -5.30 -11.67 -6.08
C VAL A 170 -5.48 -10.91 -4.76
N GLY A 171 -4.52 -11.05 -3.85
CA GLY A 171 -4.34 -10.18 -2.70
C GLY A 171 -3.53 -8.93 -3.04
N PHE A 172 -3.78 -7.82 -2.36
CA PHE A 172 -3.03 -6.58 -2.57
C PHE A 172 -2.72 -5.92 -1.22
N VAL A 173 -1.47 -5.51 -1.04
CA VAL A 173 -1.05 -4.67 0.09
C VAL A 173 -0.57 -3.33 -0.44
N GLY A 174 -1.14 -2.24 0.08
CA GLY A 174 -0.74 -0.91 -0.38
C GLY A 174 -1.16 0.24 0.51
N THR A 175 -0.69 1.42 0.13
CA THR A 175 -0.99 2.69 0.79
C THR A 175 -2.35 3.25 0.34
N PRO A 176 -2.92 4.24 1.06
CA PRO A 176 -4.25 4.78 0.77
C PRO A 176 -4.44 5.23 -0.67
N CYS A 177 -3.45 5.91 -1.25
CA CYS A 177 -3.51 6.35 -2.65
C CYS A 177 -3.55 5.18 -3.65
N GLN A 178 -2.87 4.08 -3.37
CA GLN A 178 -2.84 2.89 -4.23
C GLN A 178 -4.16 2.12 -4.13
N VAL A 179 -4.67 1.94 -2.91
CA VAL A 179 -5.97 1.30 -2.66
C VAL A 179 -7.10 2.10 -3.30
N LEU A 180 -7.08 3.43 -3.17
CA LEU A 180 -8.07 4.29 -3.81
C LEU A 180 -8.08 4.11 -5.34
N ALA A 181 -6.90 4.02 -5.97
CA ALA A 181 -6.82 3.78 -7.42
C ALA A 181 -7.48 2.45 -7.81
N LEU A 182 -7.19 1.37 -7.06
CA LEU A 182 -7.79 0.05 -7.29
C LEU A 182 -9.30 0.05 -7.06
N ARG A 183 -9.79 0.70 -5.99
CA ARG A 183 -11.22 0.78 -5.71
C ARG A 183 -11.97 1.55 -6.79
N LYS A 184 -11.40 2.63 -7.32
CA LYS A 184 -11.95 3.33 -8.50
C LYS A 184 -12.07 2.41 -9.72
N MET A 185 -11.12 1.48 -9.90
CA MET A 185 -11.20 0.48 -10.97
C MET A 185 -12.29 -0.57 -10.71
N GLN A 186 -12.40 -1.08 -9.47
CA GLN A 186 -13.38 -2.11 -9.11
C GLN A 186 -14.83 -1.64 -9.23
N ILE A 187 -15.12 -0.37 -8.93
CA ILE A 187 -16.48 0.18 -9.05
C ILE A 187 -16.85 0.65 -10.46
N SER A 188 -15.92 0.51 -11.42
CA SER A 188 -16.05 0.97 -12.80
C SER A 188 -16.16 -0.20 -13.77
N GLU A 189 -17.00 -0.06 -14.77
CA GLU A 189 -17.14 -1.03 -15.86
C GLU A 189 -15.95 -0.99 -16.83
N LEU A 190 -15.11 0.04 -16.77
CA LEU A 190 -13.98 0.22 -17.69
C LEU A 190 -12.81 -0.73 -17.38
N ASN A 191 -12.77 -1.39 -16.23
CA ASN A 191 -11.66 -2.28 -15.85
C ASN A 191 -12.13 -3.48 -15.01
N PRO A 192 -12.97 -4.36 -15.57
CA PRO A 192 -13.60 -5.45 -14.83
C PRO A 192 -12.58 -6.45 -14.25
N GLU A 193 -11.37 -6.54 -14.81
CA GLU A 193 -10.31 -7.42 -14.32
C GLU A 193 -9.85 -7.05 -12.91
N ALA A 194 -10.02 -5.79 -12.47
CA ALA A 194 -9.71 -5.37 -11.11
C ALA A 194 -10.55 -6.11 -10.05
N ASN A 195 -11.68 -6.70 -10.44
CA ASN A 195 -12.50 -7.52 -9.55
C ASN A 195 -11.88 -8.88 -9.19
N LYS A 196 -10.77 -9.27 -9.84
CA LYS A 196 -9.94 -10.39 -9.39
C LYS A 196 -9.18 -10.07 -8.09
N ILE A 197 -9.01 -8.80 -7.74
CA ILE A 197 -8.40 -8.41 -6.47
C ILE A 197 -9.44 -8.60 -5.35
N LYS A 198 -9.34 -9.71 -4.61
CA LYS A 198 -10.36 -10.11 -3.62
C LYS A 198 -10.03 -9.70 -2.18
N LEU A 199 -8.76 -9.46 -1.88
CA LEU A 199 -8.32 -9.06 -0.55
C LEU A 199 -7.41 -7.85 -0.65
N ILE A 200 -7.82 -6.72 -0.08
CA ILE A 200 -7.03 -5.50 0.00
C ILE A 200 -6.68 -5.22 1.47
N VAL A 201 -5.40 -5.39 1.81
CA VAL A 201 -4.86 -4.99 3.11
C VAL A 201 -4.19 -3.63 2.97
N GLY A 202 -4.82 -2.61 3.54
CA GLY A 202 -4.33 -1.24 3.54
C GLY A 202 -3.35 -0.96 4.67
N LEU A 203 -2.23 -0.32 4.36
CA LEU A 203 -1.30 0.18 5.37
C LEU A 203 -1.72 1.58 5.81
N PHE A 204 -1.60 1.88 7.11
CA PHE A 204 -1.62 3.27 7.57
C PHE A 204 -0.45 4.02 6.94
N CYS A 205 -0.69 5.23 6.48
CA CYS A 205 0.32 6.00 5.78
C CYS A 205 0.11 7.50 6.03
N THR A 206 1.14 8.14 6.58
CA THR A 206 1.18 9.60 6.70
C THR A 206 1.82 10.20 5.46
N TRP A 207 3.02 9.73 5.11
CA TRP A 207 3.79 10.23 3.96
C TRP A 207 4.47 9.08 3.21
N ALA A 208 4.70 9.31 1.92
CA ALA A 208 5.71 8.60 1.15
C ALA A 208 6.77 9.62 0.70
N LEU A 209 8.00 9.15 0.50
CA LEU A 209 9.11 9.96 0.03
C LEU A 209 9.32 9.78 -1.47
N GLN A 210 9.78 10.83 -2.13
CA GLN A 210 10.24 10.78 -3.51
C GLN A 210 11.48 9.90 -3.64
N ALA A 211 11.70 9.32 -4.84
CA ALA A 211 12.89 8.51 -5.12
C ALA A 211 14.21 9.27 -4.81
N SER A 212 14.23 10.58 -5.00
CA SER A 212 15.38 11.44 -4.68
C SER A 212 15.79 11.43 -3.20
N ALA A 213 14.93 10.97 -2.28
CA ALA A 213 15.30 10.79 -0.88
C ALA A 213 16.33 9.66 -0.69
N GLU A 214 16.44 8.74 -1.65
CA GLU A 214 17.42 7.65 -1.63
C GLU A 214 18.83 8.17 -1.36
N LYS A 215 19.25 9.19 -2.12
CA LYS A 215 20.58 9.80 -1.96
C LYS A 215 20.78 10.34 -0.54
N CYS A 216 19.79 11.02 0.02
CA CYS A 216 19.86 11.54 1.37
C CYS A 216 20.03 10.42 2.41
N ILE A 217 19.32 9.30 2.25
CA ILE A 217 19.45 8.14 3.13
C ILE A 217 20.84 7.49 2.96
N ARG A 218 21.29 7.32 1.71
CA ARG A 218 22.59 6.72 1.37
C ARG A 218 23.77 7.55 1.89
N ASP A 219 23.70 8.87 1.80
CA ASP A 219 24.73 9.77 2.31
C ASP A 219 24.91 9.63 3.84
N LYS A 220 23.87 9.23 4.58
CA LYS A 220 23.94 8.96 6.04
C LYS A 220 24.49 7.57 6.36
N VAL A 221 24.17 6.59 5.52
CA VAL A 221 24.50 5.18 5.75
C VAL A 221 25.90 4.82 5.24
N GLY A 222 26.36 5.46 4.16
CA GLY A 222 27.55 5.05 3.43
C GLY A 222 27.31 3.74 2.67
N GLU A 223 28.31 2.87 2.66
CA GLU A 223 28.27 1.57 1.96
C GLU A 223 27.59 0.44 2.76
N GLU A 224 27.12 0.72 3.98
CA GLU A 224 26.54 -0.28 4.86
C GLU A 224 25.20 -0.81 4.35
N LYS A 225 24.95 -2.10 4.55
CA LYS A 225 23.66 -2.70 4.21
C LYS A 225 22.55 -2.22 5.16
N VAL A 226 21.51 -1.59 4.60
CA VAL A 226 20.30 -1.22 5.34
C VAL A 226 19.43 -2.45 5.56
N LEU A 227 19.05 -2.69 6.81
CA LEU A 227 18.22 -3.82 7.22
C LEU A 227 16.77 -3.41 7.52
N LYS A 228 16.57 -2.27 8.17
CA LYS A 228 15.23 -1.75 8.52
C LYS A 228 15.26 -0.23 8.49
N LEU A 229 14.22 0.35 7.89
CA LEU A 229 13.86 1.74 8.05
C LEU A 229 12.64 1.81 8.94
N ASP A 230 12.59 2.78 9.85
CA ASP A 230 11.43 3.01 10.69
C ASP A 230 11.22 4.49 10.94
N VAL A 231 9.96 4.91 10.96
CA VAL A 231 9.54 6.25 11.37
C VAL A 231 8.60 6.04 12.54
N PRO A 232 9.14 5.97 13.77
CA PRO A 232 8.33 5.68 14.95
C PRO A 232 7.24 6.75 15.14
N PRO A 233 6.11 6.41 15.77
CA PRO A 233 5.05 7.36 16.04
C PRO A 233 5.53 8.60 16.81
N PRO A 234 4.79 9.71 16.76
CA PRO A 234 5.03 10.85 17.63
C PRO A 234 5.19 10.42 19.10
N PRO A 235 6.07 11.06 19.87
CA PRO A 235 6.80 12.29 19.56
C PRO A 235 8.18 12.08 18.91
N ALA A 236 8.51 10.86 18.43
CA ALA A 236 9.87 10.51 18.02
C ALA A 236 10.49 11.48 16.99
N ASN A 237 9.74 11.86 15.95
CA ASN A 237 10.15 12.80 14.89
C ASN A 237 11.52 12.49 14.23
N MET A 238 11.87 11.21 14.13
CA MET A 238 13.11 10.73 13.49
C MET A 238 12.82 9.60 12.50
N LEU A 239 13.65 9.47 11.46
CA LEU A 239 13.85 8.23 10.72
C LEU A 239 14.95 7.43 11.43
N VAL A 240 14.61 6.23 11.88
CA VAL A 240 15.54 5.25 12.43
C VAL A 240 16.00 4.33 11.30
N ILE A 241 17.31 4.25 11.09
CA ILE A 241 17.95 3.39 10.10
C ILE A 241 18.75 2.31 10.83
N GLN A 242 18.29 1.08 10.75
CA GLN A 242 19.06 -0.08 11.20
C GLN A 242 19.90 -0.61 10.04
N THR A 243 21.20 -0.66 10.25
CA THR A 243 22.16 -1.28 9.33
C THR A 243 22.70 -2.59 9.92
N GLU A 244 23.55 -3.27 9.17
CA GLU A 244 24.27 -4.46 9.66
C GLU A 244 25.26 -4.16 10.80
N ARG A 245 25.70 -2.90 10.98
CA ARG A 245 26.70 -2.54 12.00
C ARG A 245 26.17 -1.64 13.11
N ARG A 246 25.24 -0.74 12.78
CA ARG A 246 24.78 0.30 13.70
C ARG A 246 23.33 0.73 13.48
N ARG A 247 22.81 1.44 14.48
CA ARG A 247 21.53 2.14 14.42
C ARG A 247 21.79 3.64 14.29
N LEU A 248 21.20 4.27 13.28
CA LEU A 248 21.26 5.71 13.05
C LEU A 248 19.89 6.32 13.29
N GLU A 249 19.86 7.55 13.78
CA GLU A 249 18.65 8.35 13.88
C GLU A 249 18.85 9.64 13.08
N VAL A 250 17.93 9.92 12.16
CA VAL A 250 17.97 11.09 11.28
C VAL A 250 16.72 11.92 11.54
N PRO A 251 16.82 13.21 11.91
CA PRO A 251 15.65 14.07 12.09
C PRO A 251 14.76 14.10 10.84
N LEU A 252 13.45 13.95 11.01
CA LEU A 252 12.52 13.96 9.86
C LEU A 252 12.57 15.29 9.10
N ASP A 253 12.94 16.38 9.75
CA ASP A 253 13.16 17.70 9.16
C ASP A 253 14.14 17.66 7.97
N GLU A 254 15.13 16.78 8.00
CA GLU A 254 16.05 16.60 6.86
C GLU A 254 15.36 15.98 5.64
N LEU A 255 14.33 15.15 5.88
CA LEU A 255 13.60 14.37 4.89
C LEU A 255 12.32 15.05 4.40
N ARG A 256 11.75 16.00 5.15
CA ARG A 256 10.45 16.65 4.83
C ARG A 256 10.41 17.22 3.42
N ARG A 257 11.54 17.72 2.92
CA ARG A 257 11.67 18.25 1.55
C ARG A 257 11.41 17.22 0.44
N PHE A 258 11.54 15.93 0.75
CA PHE A 258 11.33 14.83 -0.19
C PHE A 258 9.95 14.18 -0.04
N ILE A 259 9.10 14.66 0.87
CA ILE A 259 7.73 14.15 0.99
C ILE A 259 7.01 14.39 -0.34
N MET A 260 6.29 13.38 -0.83
CA MET A 260 5.43 13.53 -1.99
C MET A 260 4.45 14.69 -1.74
N PRO A 261 4.40 15.75 -2.58
CA PRO A 261 3.71 17.00 -2.20
C PRO A 261 2.25 16.83 -1.79
N PHE A 262 1.50 15.95 -2.46
CA PHE A 262 0.10 15.67 -2.12
C PHE A 262 -0.09 15.06 -0.72
N CYS A 263 0.92 14.36 -0.17
CA CYS A 263 0.78 13.75 1.14
C CYS A 263 0.52 14.78 2.26
N ASN A 264 0.87 16.05 2.06
CA ASN A 264 0.56 17.14 3.00
C ASN A 264 -0.93 17.51 3.08
N VAL A 265 -1.72 17.11 2.08
CA VAL A 265 -3.17 17.38 2.00
C VAL A 265 -3.97 16.08 1.87
N CYS A 266 -3.33 14.93 2.05
CA CYS A 266 -3.98 13.63 1.97
C CYS A 266 -4.94 13.48 3.15
N PHE A 267 -6.22 13.21 2.84
CA PHE A 267 -7.25 13.03 3.87
C PHE A 267 -7.30 11.61 4.43
N ASP A 268 -6.70 10.65 3.74
CA ASP A 268 -6.82 9.22 4.05
C ASP A 268 -5.50 8.70 4.63
N MET A 269 -5.38 8.75 5.96
CA MET A 269 -4.25 8.16 6.69
C MET A 269 -4.50 6.67 6.97
N THR A 270 -5.74 6.30 7.32
CA THR A 270 -6.08 4.96 7.83
C THR A 270 -6.48 3.98 6.74
N ASN A 271 -6.35 4.36 5.47
CA ASN A 271 -6.65 3.54 4.31
C ASN A 271 -8.14 3.14 4.30
N ASP A 272 -9.00 4.16 4.27
CA ASP A 272 -10.44 4.07 4.51
C ASP A 272 -11.17 3.12 3.56
N PHE A 273 -10.60 2.84 2.39
CA PHE A 273 -11.21 2.02 1.36
C PHE A 273 -10.66 0.58 1.29
N ALA A 274 -9.77 0.17 2.19
CA ALA A 274 -9.25 -1.20 2.24
C ALA A 274 -10.31 -2.20 2.77
N ASP A 275 -10.06 -3.50 2.64
CA ASP A 275 -10.86 -4.53 3.34
C ASP A 275 -10.45 -4.59 4.82
N ILE A 276 -9.14 -4.55 5.07
CA ILE A 276 -8.51 -4.48 6.38
C ILE A 276 -7.47 -3.38 6.34
N SER A 277 -7.49 -2.45 7.29
CA SER A 277 -6.40 -1.49 7.47
C SER A 277 -5.55 -1.87 8.65
N VAL A 278 -4.23 -1.78 8.51
CA VAL A 278 -3.26 -2.14 9.54
C VAL A 278 -2.29 -0.99 9.78
N GLY A 279 -2.12 -0.64 11.05
CA GLY A 279 -1.25 0.44 11.49
C GLY A 279 -0.43 0.06 12.71
N THR A 280 0.51 0.94 13.06
CA THR A 280 1.23 0.84 14.34
C THR A 280 0.35 1.32 15.49
N VAL A 281 0.64 0.84 16.71
CA VAL A 281 0.03 1.30 17.96
C VAL A 281 1.01 2.27 18.61
N GLU A 282 0.55 3.46 19.00
CA GLU A 282 1.42 4.40 19.71
C GLU A 282 1.87 3.81 21.05
N GLY A 283 3.19 3.71 21.27
CA GLY A 283 3.76 3.17 22.50
C GLY A 283 3.87 1.64 22.59
N GLU A 284 3.39 0.89 21.60
CA GLU A 284 3.45 -0.58 21.58
C GLU A 284 4.01 -1.14 20.26
N ASP A 285 5.33 -1.31 20.20
CA ASP A 285 6.04 -1.77 18.99
C ASP A 285 5.76 -3.24 18.62
N ASP A 286 5.22 -4.03 19.55
CA ASP A 286 4.97 -5.47 19.35
C ASP A 286 3.57 -5.79 18.81
N CYS A 287 2.74 -4.76 18.62
CA CYS A 287 1.35 -4.86 18.20
C CYS A 287 1.04 -3.99 16.97
N ASN A 288 -0.11 -4.24 16.37
CA ASN A 288 -0.71 -3.43 15.33
C ASN A 288 -2.17 -3.13 15.67
N ILE A 289 -2.64 -1.94 15.27
CA ILE A 289 -4.06 -1.65 15.15
C ILE A 289 -4.56 -2.28 13.86
N ILE A 290 -5.73 -2.92 13.93
CA ILE A 290 -6.40 -3.60 12.83
C ILE A 290 -7.82 -3.03 12.73
N ILE A 291 -8.16 -2.45 11.58
CA ILE A 291 -9.51 -1.94 11.30
C ILE A 291 -10.10 -2.83 10.21
N ALA A 292 -11.05 -3.69 10.57
CA ALA A 292 -11.78 -4.48 9.57
C ALA A 292 -12.96 -3.65 9.03
N ARG A 293 -12.98 -3.44 7.72
CA ARG A 293 -13.93 -2.54 7.04
C ARG A 293 -14.99 -3.30 6.26
N THR A 294 -14.60 -4.33 5.52
CA THR A 294 -15.54 -5.16 4.75
C THR A 294 -15.85 -6.48 5.46
N SER A 295 -16.87 -7.20 4.99
CA SER A 295 -17.17 -8.55 5.51
C SER A 295 -16.03 -9.53 5.21
N ILE A 296 -15.35 -9.37 4.07
CA ILE A 296 -14.11 -10.10 3.75
C ILE A 296 -13.08 -9.80 4.83
N GLY A 297 -12.85 -8.52 5.11
CA GLY A 297 -11.91 -8.11 6.15
C GLY A 297 -12.23 -8.67 7.54
N LYS A 298 -13.51 -8.69 7.93
CA LYS A 298 -13.96 -9.26 9.21
C LYS A 298 -13.72 -10.78 9.28
N ASN A 299 -14.00 -11.50 8.19
CA ASN A 299 -13.81 -12.95 8.16
C ASN A 299 -12.33 -13.32 8.25
N SER A 300 -11.47 -12.63 7.50
CA SER A 300 -10.02 -12.87 7.54
C SER A 300 -9.39 -12.43 8.87
N SER A 301 -9.91 -11.39 9.55
CA SER A 301 -9.46 -11.03 10.90
C SER A 301 -9.92 -12.04 11.96
N ASN A 302 -11.15 -12.56 11.84
CA ASN A 302 -11.73 -13.49 12.81
C ASN A 302 -11.16 -14.92 12.67
N GLY A 303 -10.85 -15.37 11.46
CA GLY A 303 -10.19 -16.66 11.23
C GLY A 303 -8.86 -16.80 11.98
N ASN A 304 -8.24 -15.68 12.33
CA ASN A 304 -7.01 -15.60 13.11
C ASN A 304 -7.26 -15.45 14.63
N SER A 305 -8.43 -14.97 15.07
CA SER A 305 -8.80 -14.79 16.49
C SER A 305 -9.59 -15.96 17.09
N GLU A 306 -10.46 -16.59 16.30
CA GLU A 306 -11.26 -17.74 16.71
C GLU A 306 -10.58 -19.03 16.23
N GLY A 307 -9.72 -19.61 17.07
CA GLY A 307 -9.60 -21.06 17.34
C GLY A 307 -9.96 -22.17 16.33
N ARG A 308 -10.16 -21.94 15.03
CA ARG A 308 -10.32 -22.95 13.98
C ARG A 308 -8.95 -23.48 13.58
N PHE A 309 -8.17 -23.82 14.61
CA PHE A 309 -6.99 -24.65 14.57
C PHE A 309 -7.42 -26.09 14.83
N ARG A 310 -7.97 -26.76 13.82
CA ARG A 310 -7.84 -28.22 13.74
C ARG A 310 -6.88 -28.51 12.61
N GLY A 311 -5.61 -28.71 12.98
CA GLY A 311 -4.61 -29.22 12.07
C GLY A 311 -5.11 -30.49 11.40
N LYS A 312 -4.96 -30.57 10.08
CA LYS A 312 -4.74 -31.86 9.45
C LYS A 312 -3.23 -32.11 9.54
N ASN A 313 -2.86 -32.92 10.52
CA ASN A 313 -1.63 -33.68 10.45
C ASN A 313 -1.77 -34.64 9.28
N SER A 314 -0.94 -34.44 8.25
CA SER A 314 -0.40 -35.46 7.36
C SER A 314 0.64 -34.80 6.48
#